data_AF-A0A1G6VW05-F1
#
_entry.id   AF-A0A1G6VW05-F1
#
_cell.length_a   1.000
_cell.length_b   1.000
_cell.length_c   1.000
_cell.angle_alpha   90.00
_cell.angle_beta   90.00
_cell.angle_gamma   90.00
#
_symmetry.space_group_name_H-M   'P 1'
#
loop_
_entity.id
_entity.type
_entity.pdbx_description
1 polymer ?
#
loop_
_entity_poly.entity_id
_entity_poly.type
_entity_poly.pdbx_seq_one_letter_code
_entity_poly.pdbx_strand_id
1 'polypeptide(L)'
;MRHVQVDPARQGGGLGGKLLAAVDQVAREELKLDALTLKVRSGTGADAFYRRHGFTEVGRLPRAVRMADDDYRDDIIMWRELF
;
A
#
# COMPACT_ATOMS: atom_id res chain seq x y z
N MET A 1 6.34 -6.30 -0.12
CA MET A 1 5.95 -6.00 1.28
C MET A 1 4.59 -6.58 1.55
N ARG A 2 4.39 -7.41 2.59
CA ARG A 2 3.10 -8.11 2.76
C ARG A 2 2.01 -7.19 3.34
N HIS A 3 2.28 -6.44 4.41
CA HIS A 3 1.32 -5.47 5.00
C HIS A 3 2.04 -4.33 5.76
N VAL A 4 1.70 -3.06 5.49
CA VAL A 4 1.88 -1.95 6.46
C VAL A 4 0.61 -1.87 7.28
N GLN A 5 0.72 -1.84 8.61
CA GLN A 5 -0.41 -1.60 9.49
C GLN A 5 0.01 -0.61 10.56
N VAL A 6 -0.90 0.30 10.91
CA VAL A 6 -0.76 1.21 12.04
C VAL A 6 -2.01 1.04 12.88
N ASP A 7 -1.81 0.88 14.19
CA ASP A 7 -2.89 0.88 15.18
C ASP A 7 -3.88 2.02 14.88
N PRO A 8 -5.19 1.74 14.73
CA PRO A 8 -6.21 2.76 14.45
C PRO A 8 -6.12 3.99 15.35
N ALA A 9 -5.83 3.82 16.64
CA ALA A 9 -5.72 4.92 17.59
C ALA A 9 -4.49 5.82 17.37
N ARG A 10 -3.53 5.37 16.54
CA ARG A 10 -2.28 6.07 16.23
C ARG A 10 -2.20 6.51 14.76
N GLN A 11 -3.28 6.36 14.00
CA GLN A 11 -3.35 6.83 12.61
C GLN A 11 -3.37 8.36 12.54
N GLY A 12 -3.06 8.92 11.38
CA GLY A 12 -2.95 10.37 11.18
C GLY A 12 -1.64 11.00 11.71
N GLY A 13 -0.87 10.30 12.54
CA GLY A 13 0.40 10.78 13.09
C GLY A 13 1.66 10.55 12.23
N GLY A 14 1.50 10.16 10.96
CA GLY A 14 2.62 9.96 10.03
C GLY A 14 3.43 8.67 10.21
N LEU A 15 3.04 7.76 11.12
CA LEU A 15 3.74 6.49 11.34
C LEU A 15 3.84 5.62 10.07
N GLY A 16 2.77 5.56 9.27
CA GLY A 16 2.79 4.81 8.01
C GLY A 16 3.85 5.31 7.04
N GLY A 17 4.03 6.63 6.94
CA GLY A 17 5.08 7.24 6.12
C GLY A 17 6.48 6.91 6.61
N LYS A 18 6.70 6.93 7.94
CA LYS A 18 7.99 6.52 8.54
C LYS A 18 8.32 5.06 8.26
N LEU A 19 7.34 4.17 8.39
CA LEU A 19 7.51 2.75 8.07
C LEU A 19 7.86 2.55 6.58
N LEU A 20 7.17 3.25 5.68
CA LEU A 20 7.44 3.15 4.25
C LEU A 20 8.83 3.71 3.89
N ALA A 21 9.25 4.82 4.51
CA ALA A 21 10.59 5.37 4.31
C ALA A 21 11.70 4.39 4.74
N ALA A 22 11.52 3.69 5.86
CA ALA A 22 12.46 2.66 6.29
C ALA A 22 12.52 1.49 5.30
N VAL A 23 11.36 1.08 4.75
CA VAL A 23 11.32 0.07 3.67
C VAL A 23 12.07 0.55 2.43
N ASP A 24 11.89 1.81 2.05
CA ASP A 24 12.55 2.39 0.88
C ASP A 24 14.07 2.38 1.03
N GLN A 25 14.56 2.71 2.22
CA GLN A 25 15.98 2.67 2.53
C GLN A 25 16.53 1.24 2.36
N VAL A 26 15.94 0.25 3.04
CA VAL A 26 16.39 -1.15 2.94
C VAL A 26 16.31 -1.67 1.50
N ALA A 27 15.22 -1.36 0.80
CA ALA A 27 15.01 -1.82 -0.57
C ALA A 27 16.10 -1.28 -1.53
N ARG A 28 16.49 -0.01 -1.39
CA ARG A 28 17.49 0.63 -2.26
C ARG A 28 18.93 0.34 -1.82
N GLU A 29 19.21 0.41 -0.52
CA GLU A 29 20.58 0.40 0.00
C GLU A 29 21.10 -1.01 0.21
N GLU A 30 20.28 -1.90 0.74
CA GLU A 30 20.69 -3.26 1.10
C GLU A 30 20.32 -4.28 0.04
N LEU A 31 19.07 -4.23 -0.44
CA LEU A 31 18.52 -5.26 -1.32
C LEU A 31 18.68 -4.95 -2.81
N LYS A 32 19.00 -3.70 -3.17
CA LYS A 32 19.14 -3.23 -4.56
C LYS A 32 17.93 -3.62 -5.42
N LEU A 33 16.74 -3.46 -4.87
CA LEU A 33 15.49 -3.79 -5.56
C LEU A 33 15.13 -2.75 -6.60
N ASP A 34 14.48 -3.24 -7.65
CA ASP A 34 14.07 -2.43 -8.79
C ASP A 34 12.76 -1.67 -8.57
N ALA A 35 11.87 -2.28 -7.80
CA ALA A 35 10.55 -1.74 -7.56
C ALA A 35 9.95 -2.32 -6.28
N LEU A 36 8.92 -1.63 -5.78
CA LEU A 36 8.02 -2.16 -4.76
C LEU A 36 6.67 -2.47 -5.38
N THR A 37 6.07 -3.58 -4.95
CA THR A 37 4.68 -3.91 -5.23
C THR A 37 3.94 -4.31 -3.96
N LEU A 38 2.65 -4.01 -3.96
CA LEU A 38 1.72 -4.34 -2.89
C LEU A 38 0.30 -4.46 -3.45
N LYS A 39 -0.58 -5.03 -2.63
CA LYS A 39 -2.01 -5.03 -2.87
C LYS A 39 -2.72 -4.21 -1.82
N VAL A 40 -3.67 -3.36 -2.25
CA VAL A 40 -4.54 -2.59 -1.36
C VAL A 40 -6.00 -2.92 -1.61
N ARG A 41 -6.75 -2.96 -0.51
CA ARG A 41 -8.21 -3.04 -0.55
C ARG A 41 -8.77 -1.64 -0.69
N SER A 42 -9.62 -1.44 -1.69
CA SER A 42 -10.37 -0.18 -1.87
C SER A 42 -11.22 0.15 -0.64
N GLY A 43 -11.56 1.44 -0.46
CA GLY A 43 -12.42 1.88 0.64
C GLY A 43 -11.75 2.00 2.01
N THR A 44 -10.45 1.71 2.11
CA THR A 44 -9.66 1.87 3.33
C THR A 44 -8.87 3.19 3.38
N GLY A 45 -8.80 3.92 2.27
CA GLY A 45 -7.93 5.09 2.10
C GLY A 45 -6.45 4.75 1.89
N ALA A 46 -6.06 3.47 1.96
CA ALA A 46 -4.68 3.04 1.77
C ALA A 46 -4.17 3.29 0.35
N ASP A 47 -5.02 3.17 -0.67
CA ASP A 47 -4.66 3.47 -2.06
C ASP A 47 -4.25 4.95 -2.22
N ALA A 48 -4.99 5.88 -1.62
CA ALA A 48 -4.63 7.29 -1.60
C ALA A 48 -3.35 7.57 -0.79
N PHE A 49 -3.08 6.80 0.27
CA PHE A 49 -1.80 6.87 0.98
C PHE A 49 -0.64 6.45 0.06
N TYR A 50 -0.70 5.28 -0.57
CA TYR A 50 0.39 4.81 -1.43
C TYR A 50 0.57 5.65 -2.70
N ARG A 51 -0.50 6.17 -3.31
CA ARG A 51 -0.39 7.13 -4.42
C ARG A 51 0.43 8.36 -4.04
N ARG A 52 0.21 8.92 -2.85
CA ARG A 52 0.98 10.06 -2.33
C ARG A 52 2.46 9.73 -2.10
N HIS A 53 2.81 8.45 -1.96
CA HIS A 53 4.17 7.96 -1.89
C HIS A 53 4.72 7.45 -3.23
N GLY A 54 4.08 7.79 -4.35
CA GLY A 54 4.57 7.52 -5.70
C GLY A 54 4.14 6.18 -6.29
N PHE A 55 3.32 5.39 -5.60
CA PHE A 55 2.79 4.15 -6.18
C PHE A 55 1.71 4.44 -7.22
N THR A 56 1.73 3.70 -8.32
CA THR A 56 0.71 3.70 -9.36
C THR A 56 -0.10 2.41 -9.32
N GLU A 57 -1.34 2.48 -9.77
CA GLU A 57 -2.18 1.29 -9.96
C GLU A 57 -1.81 0.62 -11.28
N VAL A 58 -1.53 -0.69 -11.23
CA VAL A 58 -1.17 -1.51 -12.40
C VAL A 58 -2.15 -2.65 -12.65
N GLY A 59 -3.10 -2.86 -11.74
CA GLY A 59 -4.16 -3.85 -11.90
C GLY A 59 -5.23 -3.71 -10.82
N ARG A 60 -6.44 -4.14 -11.15
CA ARG A 60 -7.59 -4.12 -10.24
C ARG A 60 -8.48 -5.30 -10.50
N LEU A 61 -8.87 -5.97 -9.42
CA LEU A 61 -9.91 -6.99 -9.42
C LEU A 61 -11.16 -6.40 -8.76
N PRO A 62 -12.20 -6.04 -9.55
CA PRO A 62 -13.42 -5.44 -9.01
C PRO A 62 -14.17 -6.41 -8.08
N ARG A 63 -14.71 -5.89 -6.97
CA ARG A 63 -15.55 -6.63 -6.00
C ARG A 63 -14.94 -7.94 -5.48
N ALA A 64 -13.61 -8.02 -5.43
CA ALA A 64 -12.88 -9.25 -5.08
C ALA A 64 -12.95 -9.63 -3.60
N VAL A 65 -13.24 -8.68 -2.72
CA VAL A 65 -13.28 -8.89 -1.27
C VAL A 65 -14.67 -8.56 -0.76
N ARG A 66 -15.39 -9.54 -0.21
CA ARG A 66 -16.68 -9.33 0.46
C ARG A 66 -16.43 -9.02 1.94
N MET A 67 -16.86 -7.84 2.38
CA MET A 67 -16.74 -7.35 3.76
C MET A 67 -18.03 -7.57 4.57
N ALA A 68 -19.18 -7.50 3.90
CA ALA A 68 -20.52 -7.74 4.45
C ALA A 68 -21.47 -8.11 3.29
N ASP A 69 -22.77 -8.29 3.56
CA ASP A 69 -23.69 -8.85 2.57
C ASP A 69 -23.76 -8.05 1.26
N ASP A 70 -23.64 -6.72 1.33
CA ASP A 70 -23.61 -5.80 0.19
C ASP A 70 -22.35 -4.92 0.13
N ASP A 71 -21.35 -5.20 0.97
CA ASP A 71 -20.07 -4.47 0.96
C ASP A 71 -19.01 -5.30 0.24
N TYR A 72 -18.68 -4.87 -0.99
CA TYR A 72 -17.64 -5.48 -1.81
C TYR A 72 -16.57 -4.45 -2.11
N ARG A 73 -15.32 -4.85 -1.94
CA ARG A 73 -14.14 -4.01 -2.18
C ARG A 73 -13.28 -4.63 -3.26
N ASP A 74 -12.70 -3.78 -4.08
CA ASP A 74 -11.70 -4.16 -5.06
C ASP A 74 -10.37 -4.52 -4.39
N ASP A 75 -9.64 -5.46 -5.00
CA ASP A 75 -8.23 -5.72 -4.73
C ASP A 75 -7.39 -5.00 -5.80
N ILE A 76 -6.58 -4.04 -5.39
CA ILE A 76 -5.83 -3.15 -6.28
C ILE A 76 -4.35 -3.50 -6.16
N ILE A 77 -3.71 -3.83 -7.28
CA ILE A 77 -2.27 -4.07 -7.35
C ILE A 77 -1.61 -2.72 -7.65
N MET A 78 -0.69 -2.34 -6.77
CA MET A 78 0.08 -1.12 -6.91
C MET A 78 1.57 -1.41 -7.07
N TRP A 79 2.23 -0.55 -7.82
CA TRP A 79 3.64 -0.68 -8.18
C TRP A 79 4.34 0.68 -8.10
N ARG A 80 5.62 0.68 -7.74
CA ARG A 80 6.46 1.87 -7.75
C ARG A 80 7.90 1.51 -8.05
N GLU A 81 8.48 2.16 -9.05
CA GLU A 81 9.89 2.07 -9.38
C GLU A 81 10.78 2.64 -8.27
N LEU A 82 11.97 2.05 -8.08
CA LEU A 82 12.95 2.48 -7.08
C LEU A 82 14.23 3.08 -7.68
N PHE A 83 14.23 3.51 -8.95
CA PHE A 83 15.39 4.18 -9.56
C PHE A 83 15.06 5.60 -9.97
#